data_AF-R0ITJ7-F1
#
_entry.id   AF-R0ITJ7-F1
#
_cell.length_a   1.000
_cell.length_b   1.000
_cell.length_c   1.000
_cell.angle_alpha   90.00
_cell.angle_beta   90.00
_cell.angle_gamma   90.00
#
_symmetry.space_group_name_H-M   'P 1'
#
loop_
_entity.id
_entity.type
_entity.pdbx_description
1 polymer ?
#
loop_
_entity_poly.entity_id
_entity_poly.type
_entity_poly.pdbx_seq_one_letter_code
_entity_poly.pdbx_strand_id
1 'polypeptide(L)'
;MRMLGLDYKSYAEAMAEALALMHWGARIDANDVEFVLAPPRAKHPHASTFQSDYLGAHCMWLLDFDRCQPMQMNEAGIEQACAAFFRNDPYYPRPGTGEAADEELWIVFKQRFLASSRRILGEENQDMWVLADRLIARIEEEGEERRRKDALAASE
;
A
#
# COMPACT_ATOMS: atom_id res chain seq x y z
N MET A 1 -9.62 1.07 -12.96
CA MET A 1 -8.69 0.03 -13.47
C MET A 1 -9.39 -1.16 -14.10
N ARG A 2 -10.41 -1.76 -13.46
CA ARG A 2 -11.13 -2.93 -14.00
C ARG A 2 -11.72 -2.74 -15.41
N MET A 3 -12.41 -1.63 -15.67
CA MET A 3 -12.99 -1.34 -17.00
C MET A 3 -11.94 -1.13 -18.10
N LEU A 4 -10.69 -0.84 -17.72
CA LEU A 4 -9.57 -0.63 -18.64
C LEU A 4 -8.81 -1.93 -18.94
N GLY A 5 -9.28 -3.08 -18.44
CA GLY A 5 -8.60 -4.38 -18.61
C GLY A 5 -7.25 -4.46 -17.91
N LEU A 6 -7.00 -3.60 -16.93
CA LEU A 6 -5.75 -3.61 -16.16
C LEU A 6 -5.79 -4.68 -15.07
N ASP A 7 -4.64 -5.32 -14.80
CA ASP A 7 -4.49 -6.27 -13.70
C ASP A 7 -4.37 -5.55 -12.35
N TYR A 8 -5.52 -5.05 -11.90
CA TYR A 8 -5.65 -4.26 -10.69
C TYR A 8 -5.21 -5.01 -9.43
N LYS A 9 -5.33 -6.35 -9.41
CA LYS A 9 -4.87 -7.18 -8.29
C LYS A 9 -3.35 -7.19 -8.22
N SER A 10 -2.68 -7.45 -9.33
CA SER A 10 -1.21 -7.46 -9.36
C SER A 10 -0.60 -6.07 -9.09
N TYR A 11 -1.30 -4.98 -9.44
CA TYR A 11 -0.88 -3.65 -8.99
C TYR A 11 -0.97 -3.47 -7.48
N ALA A 12 -2.09 -3.86 -6.86
CA ALA A 12 -2.24 -3.80 -5.41
C ALA A 12 -1.20 -4.65 -4.69
N GLU A 13 -0.85 -5.82 -5.24
CA GLU A 13 0.25 -6.63 -4.72
C GLU A 13 1.60 -5.91 -4.81
N ALA A 14 1.91 -5.29 -5.95
CA ALA A 14 3.14 -4.55 -6.13
C ALA A 14 3.22 -3.31 -5.20
N MET A 15 2.09 -2.64 -4.94
CA MET A 15 2.02 -1.52 -4.00
C MET A 15 2.28 -2.01 -2.57
N ALA A 16 1.69 -3.15 -2.20
CA ALA A 16 1.89 -3.78 -0.91
C ALA A 16 3.34 -4.20 -0.68
N GLU A 17 4.00 -4.78 -1.68
CA GLU A 17 5.43 -5.12 -1.62
C GLU A 17 6.31 -3.88 -1.43
N ALA A 18 6.03 -2.82 -2.18
CA ALA A 18 6.78 -1.56 -2.09
C ALA A 18 6.61 -0.88 -0.72
N LEU A 19 5.39 -0.81 -0.20
CA LEU A 19 5.12 -0.24 1.13
C LEU A 19 5.77 -1.06 2.24
N ALA A 20 5.72 -2.39 2.17
CA ALA A 20 6.41 -3.24 3.14
C ALA A 20 7.94 -3.01 3.10
N LEU A 21 8.51 -2.85 1.91
CA LEU A 21 9.93 -2.53 1.75
C LEU A 21 10.28 -1.16 2.35
N MET A 22 9.46 -0.14 2.11
CA MET A 22 9.67 1.19 2.67
C MET A 22 9.57 1.19 4.20
N HIS A 23 8.53 0.59 4.75
CA HIS A 23 8.30 0.55 6.19
C HIS A 23 9.37 -0.26 6.91
N TRP A 24 9.69 -1.47 6.44
CA TRP A 24 10.53 -2.38 7.23
C TRP A 24 11.99 -2.41 6.79
N GLY A 25 12.22 -2.34 5.47
CA GLY A 25 13.57 -2.35 4.90
C GLY A 25 14.24 -0.99 4.96
N ALA A 26 13.56 0.05 4.47
CA ALA A 26 14.07 1.42 4.46
C ALA A 26 13.78 2.19 5.77
N ARG A 27 12.85 1.71 6.59
CA ARG A 27 12.41 2.35 7.85
C ARG A 27 11.92 3.78 7.65
N ILE A 28 11.03 3.96 6.68
CA ILE A 28 10.35 5.22 6.38
C ILE A 28 8.83 5.05 6.37
N ASP A 29 8.10 6.14 6.63
CA ASP A 29 6.64 6.16 6.69
C ASP A 29 5.92 6.17 5.35
N ALA A 30 6.67 6.27 4.24
CA ALA A 30 6.12 6.34 2.87
C ALA A 30 5.14 7.51 2.66
N ASN A 31 5.32 8.60 3.40
CA ASN A 31 4.50 9.78 3.26
C ASN A 31 4.72 10.50 1.92
N ASP A 32 3.63 10.78 1.21
CA ASP A 32 3.52 11.50 -0.07
C ASP A 32 4.19 10.81 -1.27
N VAL A 33 4.41 9.49 -1.22
CA VAL A 33 5.01 8.75 -2.35
C VAL A 33 3.99 8.45 -3.45
N GLU A 34 4.46 8.59 -4.69
CA GLU A 34 3.64 8.51 -5.90
C GLU A 34 3.88 7.21 -6.67
N PHE A 35 2.82 6.42 -6.86
CA PHE A 35 2.84 5.23 -7.70
C PHE A 35 2.36 5.56 -9.12
N VAL A 36 3.26 5.45 -10.10
CA VAL A 36 2.97 5.79 -11.50
C VAL A 36 3.22 4.63 -12.45
N LEU A 37 2.41 4.53 -13.50
CA LEU A 37 2.62 3.55 -14.58
C LEU A 37 3.48 4.18 -15.67
N ALA A 38 4.60 3.54 -16.02
CA ALA A 38 5.50 4.03 -17.06
C ALA A 38 6.19 2.88 -17.81
N PRO A 39 6.77 3.13 -18.99
CA PRO A 39 7.47 2.09 -19.75
C PRO A 39 8.60 1.42 -18.95
N PRO A 40 8.85 0.12 -19.16
CA PRO A 40 9.98 -0.56 -18.55
C PRO A 40 11.31 0.02 -19.08
N ARG A 41 12.35 -0.01 -18.24
CA ARG A 41 13.70 0.40 -18.65
C ARG A 41 14.26 -0.60 -19.68
N ALA A 42 14.65 -0.10 -20.85
CA ALA A 42 15.08 -0.91 -22.01
C ALA A 42 16.22 -1.93 -21.76
N LYS A 43 17.01 -1.74 -20.69
CA LYS A 43 18.16 -2.60 -20.36
C LYS A 43 17.89 -3.64 -19.26
N HIS A 44 16.69 -3.63 -18.68
CA HIS A 44 16.31 -4.53 -17.60
C HIS A 44 14.87 -5.00 -17.80
N PRO A 45 14.63 -6.13 -18.49
CA PRO A 45 13.35 -6.79 -18.42
C PRO A 45 13.16 -7.26 -16.97
N HIS A 46 12.56 -6.41 -16.15
CA HIS A 46 12.23 -6.75 -14.78
C HIS A 46 11.06 -7.74 -14.78
N ALA A 47 11.08 -8.68 -13.83
CA ALA A 47 10.02 -9.68 -13.63
C ALA A 47 8.62 -9.06 -13.35
N SER A 48 8.55 -7.76 -13.07
CA SER A 48 7.34 -6.99 -12.74
C SER A 48 6.78 -6.16 -13.91
N THR A 49 7.01 -6.60 -15.17
CA THR A 49 6.41 -5.94 -16.33
C THR A 49 4.96 -6.40 -16.50
N PHE A 50 4.04 -5.44 -16.56
CA PHE A 50 2.62 -5.66 -16.82
C PHE A 50 2.33 -5.47 -18.30
N GLN A 51 1.24 -6.08 -18.76
CA GLN A 51 0.73 -5.94 -20.11
C GLN A 51 -0.75 -5.56 -20.05
N SER A 52 -1.15 -4.58 -20.85
CA SER A 52 -2.57 -4.28 -21.09
C SER A 52 -2.82 -3.81 -22.50
N ASP A 53 -4.08 -3.87 -22.95
CA ASP A 53 -4.47 -3.52 -24.31
C ASP A 53 -4.22 -2.03 -24.63
N TYR A 54 -4.39 -1.15 -23.64
CA TYR A 54 -4.32 0.30 -23.83
C TYR A 54 -2.95 0.90 -23.52
N LEU A 55 -2.23 0.37 -22.52
CA LEU A 55 -0.93 0.90 -22.10
C LEU A 55 0.24 0.12 -22.69
N GLY A 56 -0.01 -1.05 -23.30
CA GLY A 56 1.04 -1.95 -23.76
C GLY A 56 1.87 -2.50 -22.60
N ALA A 57 3.15 -2.75 -22.85
CA ALA A 57 4.10 -3.18 -21.82
C ALA A 57 4.51 -2.00 -20.94
N HIS A 58 4.28 -2.11 -19.64
CA HIS A 58 4.58 -1.05 -18.66
C HIS A 58 4.98 -1.65 -17.30
N CYS A 59 5.53 -0.84 -16.41
CA CYS A 59 5.80 -1.19 -15.02
C CYS A 59 5.35 -0.09 -14.08
N MET A 60 5.26 -0.42 -12.80
CA MET A 60 4.98 0.56 -11.76
C MET A 60 6.29 1.16 -11.25
N TRP A 61 6.33 2.49 -11.21
CA TRP A 61 7.41 3.27 -10.66
C TRP A 61 6.93 3.91 -9.37
N LEU A 62 7.86 4.10 -8.45
CA LEU A 62 7.62 4.80 -7.20
C LEU A 62 8.51 6.04 -7.17
N LEU A 63 7.89 7.20 -6.98
CA LEU A 63 8.52 8.51 -7.05
C LEU A 63 8.15 9.34 -5.82
N ASP A 64 8.74 10.53 -5.75
CA ASP A 64 8.46 11.58 -4.77
C ASP A 64 8.62 11.17 -3.29
N PHE A 65 9.88 10.99 -2.88
CA PHE A 65 10.23 10.61 -1.51
C PHE A 65 10.54 11.82 -0.61
N ASP A 66 10.26 13.05 -1.05
CA ASP A 66 10.70 14.28 -0.38
C ASP A 66 10.01 14.52 0.97
N ARG A 67 8.81 13.98 1.17
CA ARG A 67 8.04 14.06 2.42
C ARG A 67 8.16 12.83 3.32
N CYS A 68 8.85 11.78 2.88
CA CYS A 68 9.10 10.60 3.70
C CYS A 68 9.91 10.96 4.94
N GLN A 69 9.51 10.43 6.10
CA GLN A 69 10.23 10.59 7.35
C GLN A 69 10.72 9.25 7.88
N PRO A 70 11.81 9.22 8.66
CA PRO A 70 12.22 8.03 9.39
C PRO A 70 11.07 7.51 10.27
N MET A 71 10.91 6.20 10.29
CA MET A 71 9.86 5.50 11.03
C MET A 71 10.50 4.59 12.08
N GLN A 72 10.03 4.70 13.33
CA GLN A 72 10.47 3.83 14.41
C GLN A 72 9.79 2.46 14.33
N MET A 73 10.43 1.43 14.86
CA MET A 73 9.85 0.08 14.92
C MET A 73 9.09 -0.14 16.23
N ASN A 74 8.07 0.69 16.45
CA ASN A 74 7.23 0.67 17.64
C ASN A 74 5.86 1.30 17.32
N GLU A 75 4.99 1.39 18.33
CA GLU A 75 3.64 1.94 18.19
C GLU A 75 3.62 3.36 17.59
N ALA A 76 4.58 4.22 17.94
CA ALA A 76 4.65 5.57 17.38
C ALA A 76 4.93 5.54 15.87
N GLY A 77 5.76 4.62 15.40
CA GLY A 77 5.98 4.41 13.97
C GLY A 77 4.75 3.86 13.25
N ILE A 78 3.96 3.01 13.92
CA ILE A 78 2.69 2.50 13.38
C ILE A 78 1.70 3.64 13.16
N GLU A 79 1.50 4.49 14.16
CA GLU A 79 0.63 5.67 14.04
C GLU A 79 1.11 6.61 12.93
N GLN A 80 2.42 6.83 12.83
CA GLN A 80 3.01 7.66 11.78
C GLN A 80 2.73 7.09 10.38
N ALA A 81 2.98 5.80 10.16
CA ALA A 81 2.75 5.14 8.88
C ALA A 81 1.27 5.08 8.51
N CYS A 82 0.38 4.82 9.49
CA CYS A 82 -1.06 4.86 9.26
C CYS A 82 -1.52 6.28 8.85
N ALA A 83 -1.03 7.32 9.54
CA ALA A 83 -1.34 8.69 9.18
C ALA A 83 -0.84 9.05 7.76
N ALA A 84 0.36 8.60 7.39
CA ALA A 84 0.89 8.75 6.04
C ALA A 84 0.03 8.03 4.99
N PHE A 85 -0.35 6.77 5.24
CA PHE A 85 -1.19 5.97 4.36
C PHE A 85 -2.50 6.67 3.97
N PHE A 86 -3.16 7.32 4.93
CA PHE A 86 -4.41 8.06 4.66
C PHE A 86 -4.21 9.49 4.14
N ARG A 87 -3.02 10.08 4.35
CA ARG A 87 -2.64 11.37 3.76
C ARG A 87 -2.33 11.22 2.27
N ASN A 88 -1.69 10.12 1.90
CA ASN A 88 -1.45 9.78 0.50
C ASN A 88 -2.78 9.73 -0.25
N ASP A 89 -2.72 10.05 -1.53
CA ASP A 89 -3.88 10.20 -2.38
C ASP A 89 -4.78 8.94 -2.39
N PRO A 90 -6.09 9.10 -2.69
CA PRO A 90 -7.09 8.04 -2.53
C PRO A 90 -6.97 6.86 -3.51
N TYR A 91 -5.90 6.78 -4.31
CA TYR A 91 -5.66 5.67 -5.23
C TYR A 91 -5.03 4.43 -4.57
N TYR A 92 -4.67 4.50 -3.29
CA TYR A 92 -4.26 3.32 -2.51
C TYR A 92 -5.45 2.37 -2.29
N PRO A 93 -5.25 1.04 -2.27
CA PRO A 93 -6.30 0.13 -1.82
C PRO A 93 -6.72 0.48 -0.39
N ARG A 94 -7.96 0.94 -0.18
CA ARG A 94 -8.45 1.35 1.15
C ARG A 94 -9.41 0.31 1.71
N PRO A 95 -9.30 -0.02 3.01
CA PRO A 95 -10.25 -0.91 3.65
C PRO A 95 -11.63 -0.28 3.74
N GLY A 96 -12.66 -1.12 3.63
CA GLY A 96 -13.98 -0.81 4.14
C GLY A 96 -14.77 0.21 3.31
N THR A 97 -14.42 0.51 2.07
CA THR A 97 -15.16 1.49 1.25
C THR A 97 -16.65 1.12 1.07
N GLY A 98 -17.03 -0.13 1.39
CA GLY A 98 -18.39 -0.65 1.22
C GLY A 98 -18.64 -1.16 -0.20
N GLU A 99 -17.73 -0.87 -1.13
CA GLU A 99 -17.74 -1.36 -2.49
C GLU A 99 -16.99 -2.69 -2.58
N ALA A 100 -17.68 -3.75 -3.01
CA ALA A 100 -17.13 -5.10 -3.03
C ALA A 100 -15.80 -5.25 -3.81
N ALA A 101 -15.60 -4.41 -4.85
CA ALA A 101 -14.37 -4.42 -5.64
C ALA A 101 -13.17 -3.87 -4.85
N ASP A 102 -13.38 -2.88 -4.00
CA ASP A 102 -12.34 -2.29 -3.16
C ASP A 102 -12.03 -3.20 -1.97
N GLU A 103 -13.04 -3.86 -1.39
CA GLU A 103 -12.82 -4.87 -0.36
C GLU A 103 -11.98 -6.04 -0.89
N GLU A 104 -12.26 -6.50 -2.11
CA GLU A 104 -11.45 -7.53 -2.78
C GLU A 104 -9.99 -7.05 -2.93
N LEU A 105 -9.80 -5.80 -3.38
CA LEU A 105 -8.49 -5.20 -3.53
C LEU A 105 -7.73 -5.08 -2.20
N TRP A 106 -8.43 -4.66 -1.14
CA TRP A 106 -7.87 -4.56 0.20
C TRP A 106 -7.41 -5.92 0.71
N ILE A 107 -8.19 -6.99 0.52
CA ILE A 107 -7.80 -8.35 0.91
C ILE A 107 -6.50 -8.77 0.20
N VAL A 108 -6.39 -8.53 -1.10
CA VAL A 108 -5.18 -8.84 -1.88
C VAL A 108 -3.99 -8.04 -1.36
N PHE A 109 -4.17 -6.74 -1.17
CA PHE A 109 -3.15 -5.84 -0.64
C PHE A 109 -2.67 -6.31 0.74
N LYS A 110 -3.58 -6.54 1.68
CA LYS A 110 -3.30 -6.97 3.06
C LYS A 110 -2.51 -8.28 3.10
N GLN A 111 -2.96 -9.29 2.36
CA GLN A 111 -2.28 -10.58 2.31
C GLN A 111 -0.85 -10.44 1.78
N ARG A 112 -0.67 -9.67 0.71
CA ARG A 112 0.65 -9.45 0.11
C ARG A 112 1.56 -8.61 1.00
N PHE A 113 1.03 -7.58 1.66
CA PHE A 113 1.77 -6.70 2.56
C PHE A 113 2.33 -7.52 3.73
N LEU A 114 1.49 -8.32 4.39
CA LEU A 114 1.91 -9.15 5.53
C LEU A 114 2.93 -10.22 5.12
N ALA A 115 2.70 -10.90 3.99
CA ALA A 115 3.66 -11.88 3.48
C ALA A 115 5.03 -11.26 3.18
N SER A 116 5.04 -10.06 2.59
CA SER A 116 6.27 -9.34 2.27
C SER A 116 6.96 -8.79 3.52
N SER A 117 6.17 -8.32 4.49
CA SER A 117 6.67 -7.85 5.79
C SER A 117 7.42 -8.95 6.52
N ARG A 118 6.86 -10.17 6.58
CA ARG A 118 7.54 -11.33 7.18
C ARG A 118 8.86 -11.66 6.49
N ARG A 119 8.89 -11.60 5.15
CA ARG A 119 10.11 -11.84 4.37
C ARG A 119 11.20 -10.80 4.67
N ILE A 120 10.83 -9.52 4.77
CA ILE A 120 11.78 -8.42 4.99
C ILE A 120 12.30 -8.38 6.42
N LEU A 121 11.42 -8.59 7.41
CA LEU A 121 11.80 -8.59 8.83
C LEU A 121 12.61 -9.84 9.22
N GLY A 122 12.49 -10.92 8.43
CA GLY A 122 13.18 -12.19 8.66
C GLY A 122 12.54 -13.02 9.78
N GLU A 123 12.86 -14.31 9.79
CA GLU A 123 12.31 -15.28 10.75
C GLU A 123 12.84 -15.12 12.17
N GLU A 124 14.00 -14.46 12.34
CA GLU A 124 14.63 -14.24 13.64
C GLU A 124 14.00 -13.09 14.44
N ASN A 125 13.16 -12.26 13.80
CA ASN A 125 12.48 -11.12 14.41
C ASN A 125 10.96 -11.32 14.50
N GLN A 126 10.51 -12.48 15.00
CA GLN A 126 9.07 -12.77 15.13
C GLN A 126 8.32 -11.72 15.96
N ASP A 127 8.97 -11.16 16.98
CA ASP A 127 8.40 -10.07 17.78
C ASP A 127 8.09 -8.82 16.93
N MET A 128 8.78 -8.62 15.81
CA MET A 128 8.55 -7.50 14.90
C MET A 128 7.43 -7.78 13.89
N TRP A 129 7.05 -9.05 13.67
CA TRP A 129 5.93 -9.38 12.79
C TRP A 129 4.62 -8.81 13.31
N VAL A 130 4.48 -8.72 14.64
CA VAL A 130 3.31 -8.11 15.28
C VAL A 130 3.11 -6.66 14.85
N LEU A 131 4.19 -5.93 14.49
CA LEU A 131 4.10 -4.55 14.02
C LEU A 131 3.41 -4.46 12.66
N ALA A 132 3.66 -5.43 11.76
CA ALA A 132 2.98 -5.46 10.47
C ALA A 132 1.48 -5.77 10.61
N ASP A 133 1.13 -6.71 11.48
CA ASP A 133 -0.27 -7.01 11.81
C ASP A 133 -0.96 -5.81 12.47
N ARG A 134 -0.28 -5.12 13.40
CA ARG A 134 -0.77 -3.89 14.03
C ARG A 134 -0.98 -2.76 13.04
N LEU A 135 -0.06 -2.54 12.10
CA LEU A 135 -0.22 -1.51 11.08
C LEU A 135 -1.48 -1.73 10.25
N ILE A 136 -1.71 -2.97 9.79
CA ILE A 136 -2.91 -3.32 9.03
C ILE A 136 -4.18 -3.10 9.85
N ALA A 137 -4.21 -3.58 11.11
CA ALA A 137 -5.36 -3.38 11.99
C ALA A 137 -5.64 -1.90 12.21
N ARG A 138 -4.60 -1.10 12.46
CA ARG A 138 -4.72 0.34 12.66
C ARG A 138 -5.24 1.07 11.42
N ILE A 139 -4.82 0.65 10.23
CA ILE A 139 -5.33 1.18 8.94
C ILE A 139 -6.82 0.83 8.76
N GLU A 140 -7.24 -0.39 9.11
CA GLU A 140 -8.64 -0.82 9.06
C GLU A 140 -9.52 0.02 10.00
N GLU A 141 -9.08 0.19 11.25
CA GLU A 141 -9.74 1.02 12.28
C GLU A 141 -9.86 2.49 11.84
N GLU A 142 -8.77 3.09 11.35
CA GLU A 142 -8.76 4.47 10.85
C GLU A 142 -9.73 4.64 9.67
N GLY A 143 -9.79 3.65 8.77
CA GLY A 143 -10.70 3.64 7.64
C GLY A 143 -12.16 3.63 8.09
N GLU A 144 -12.51 2.78 9.06
CA GLU A 144 -13.85 2.72 9.67
C GLU A 144 -14.23 4.04 10.34
N GLU A 145 -13.33 4.63 11.12
CA GLU A 145 -13.58 5.91 11.77
C GLU A 145 -13.86 7.05 10.79
N ARG A 146 -13.08 7.12 9.70
CA ARG A 146 -13.25 8.14 8.66
C ARG A 146 -14.59 8.02 7.98
N ARG A 147 -14.98 6.82 7.57
CA ARG A 147 -16.30 6.59 6.96
C ARG A 147 -17.44 6.94 7.89
N ARG A 148 -17.33 6.58 9.17
CA ARG A 148 -18.34 6.94 10.16
C ARG A 148 -18.48 8.46 10.24
N LYS A 149 -17.37 9.20 10.28
CA LYS A 149 -17.39 10.67 10.28
C LYS A 149 -18.03 11.23 9.00
N ASP A 150 -17.68 10.69 7.84
CA ASP A 150 -18.24 11.13 6.54
C ASP A 150 -19.75 10.86 6.45
N ALA A 151 -20.22 9.71 6.94
CA ALA A 151 -21.64 9.37 6.97
C ALA A 151 -22.43 10.27 7.92
N LEU A 152 -21.86 10.65 9.07
CA LEU A 152 -22.47 11.65 9.96
C LEU A 152 -22.55 13.01 9.27
N ALA A 153 -21.47 13.48 8.64
CA ALA A 153 -21.44 14.77 7.95
C ALA A 153 -22.39 14.83 6.74
N ALA A 154 -22.64 13.72 6.06
CA ALA A 154 -23.60 13.65 4.95
C ALA A 154 -25.07 13.63 5.41
N SER A 155 -25.32 13.44 6.71
CA SER A 155 -26.66 13.41 7.31
C SER A 155 -27.10 14.73 7.95
N GLU A 156 -26.20 15.73 7.98
CA GLU A 156 -26.43 17.11 8.44
C GLU A 156 -26.76 18.05 7.27
#